data_AF-A0A0C3J9X1-F1
#
_entry.id   AF-A0A0C3J9X1-F1
#
_cell.length_a   1.000
_cell.length_b   1.000
_cell.length_c   1.000
_cell.angle_alpha   90.00
_cell.angle_beta   90.00
_cell.angle_gamma   90.00
#
_symmetry.space_group_name_H-M   'P 1'
#
loop_
_entity.id
_entity.type
_entity.pdbx_description
1 polymer ?
#
loop_
_entity_poly.entity_id
_entity_poly.type
_entity_poly.pdbx_seq_one_letter_code
_entity_poly.pdbx_strand_id
1 'polypeptide(L)' 'RNWGPSLGTWGVGIGATALFVLSVTPVVRNGLLIQVPVVGSYFEDKTPPSDKPF' A
#
# COMPACT_ATOMS: atom_id res chain seq x y z
N ARG A 1 15.17 30.38 -4.40
CA ARG A 1 15.50 29.07 -5.01
C ARG A 1 14.34 28.12 -4.70
N ASN A 2 13.64 27.59 -5.70
CA ASN A 2 12.41 26.82 -5.48
C ASN A 2 12.73 25.32 -5.40
N TRP A 3 12.64 24.74 -4.20
CA TRP A 3 12.91 23.32 -3.95
C TRP A 3 11.65 22.44 -3.98
N GLY A 4 10.47 23.04 -4.20
CA GLY A 4 9.19 22.35 -4.19
C GLY A 4 9.16 21.07 -5.04
N PRO A 5 9.60 21.10 -6.30
CA PRO A 5 9.61 19.90 -7.14
C PRO A 5 10.50 18.77 -6.59
N SER A 6 11.70 19.12 -6.09
CA SER A 6 12.63 18.14 -5.53
C SER A 6 12.06 17.47 -4.27
N LEU A 7 11.48 18.28 -3.37
CA LEU A 7 10.82 17.76 -2.17
C LEU A 7 9.62 16.87 -2.50
N GLY A 8 8.85 17.23 -3.53
CA GLY A 8 7.76 16.39 -4.03
C GLY A 8 8.25 15.01 -4.48
N THR A 9 9.29 14.96 -5.32
CA THR A 9 9.87 13.70 -5.80
C THR A 9 10.40 12.84 -4.67
N TRP A 10 11.13 13.44 -3.71
CA TRP A 10 11.63 12.70 -2.54
C TRP A 10 10.51 12.21 -1.64
N GLY A 11 9.45 13.00 -1.44
CA GLY A 11 8.27 12.60 -0.67
C GLY A 11 7.56 11.40 -1.28
N VAL A 12 7.40 11.38 -2.61
CA VAL A 12 6.83 10.22 -3.33
C VAL A 12 7.72 8.99 -3.15
N GLY A 13 9.04 9.13 -3.30
CA GLY A 13 9.98 8.01 -3.13
C GLY A 13 9.93 7.41 -1.72
N ILE A 14 9.99 8.25 -0.69
CA ILE A 14 9.93 7.80 0.71
C ILE A 14 8.55 7.18 1.02
N GLY A 15 7.46 7.78 0.55
CA GLY A 15 6.11 7.25 0.72
C GLY A 15 5.93 5.89 0.07
N ALA A 16 6.43 5.70 -1.16
CA ALA A 16 6.40 4.43 -1.85
C ALA A 16 7.20 3.35 -1.12
N THR A 17 8.41 3.66 -0.65
CA THR A 17 9.23 2.72 0.15
C THR A 17 8.55 2.36 1.46
N ALA A 18 7.94 3.32 2.17
CA ALA A 18 7.21 3.05 3.40
C ALA A 18 6.00 2.13 3.15
N LEU A 19 5.21 2.39 2.11
CA LEU A 19 4.10 1.52 1.72
C LEU A 19 4.56 0.13 1.31
N PHE A 20 5.71 0.01 0.63
CA PHE A 20 6.28 -1.29 0.27
C PHE A 20 6.65 -2.10 1.52
N VAL A 21 7.40 -1.50 2.46
CA VAL A 21 7.80 -2.15 3.71
C VAL A 21 6.57 -2.53 4.56
N LEU A 22 5.56 -1.65 4.62
CA LEU A 22 4.35 -1.85 5.41
C LEU A 22 3.26 -2.67 4.70
N SER A 23 3.49 -3.12 3.47
CA SER A 23 2.48 -3.84 2.67
C SER A 23 1.99 -5.14 3.33
N VAL A 24 2.80 -5.73 4.21
CA VAL A 24 2.46 -6.94 5.00
C VAL A 24 1.55 -6.64 6.20
N THR A 25 1.46 -5.38 6.63
CA THR A 25 0.66 -5.00 7.78
C THR A 25 -0.84 -4.96 7.42
N PRO A 26 -1.71 -5.69 8.13
CA PRO A 26 -3.13 -5.81 7.76
C PRO A 26 -3.86 -4.46 7.66
N VAL A 27 -3.50 -3.50 8.52
CA VAL A 27 -4.10 -2.15 8.53
C VAL A 27 -3.79 -1.39 7.24
N VAL A 28 -2.54 -1.46 6.76
CA VAL A 28 -2.12 -0.78 5.53
C VAL A 28 -2.66 -1.50 4.30
N ARG A 29 -2.60 -2.84 4.30
CA ARG A 29 -3.13 -3.66 3.22
C ARG A 29 -4.62 -3.41 3.00
N ASN A 30 -5.43 -3.55 4.06
CA ASN A 30 -6.88 -3.52 3.95
C ASN A 30 -7.44 -2.08 3.92
N GLY A 31 -6.79 -1.14 4.61
CA GLY A 31 -7.25 0.24 4.69
C GLY A 31 -6.82 1.11 3.50
N LEU A 32 -5.66 0.82 2.89
CA LEU A 32 -5.07 1.67 1.86
C LEU A 32 -4.83 0.91 0.56
N LEU A 33 -4.04 -0.17 0.60
CA LEU A 33 -3.54 -0.80 -0.64
C LEU A 33 -4.65 -1.47 -1.46
N ILE A 34 -5.65 -2.09 -0.83
CA ILE A 34 -6.83 -2.66 -1.50
C ILE A 34 -7.66 -1.58 -2.23
N GLN A 35 -7.65 -0.35 -1.76
CA GLN A 35 -8.45 0.75 -2.34
C GLN A 35 -7.79 1.39 -3.58
N VAL A 36 -6.55 1.00 -3.91
CA VAL A 36 -5.83 1.58 -5.06
C VAL A 36 -6.36 0.94 -6.35
N PRO A 37 -6.92 1.71 -7.30
CA PRO A 37 -7.69 1.17 -8.44
C PRO A 37 -6.90 0.28 -9.41
N VAL A 38 -5.56 0.33 -9.38
CA VAL A 38 -4.69 -0.46 -10.27
C VAL A 38 -4.13 -1.70 -9.58
N VAL A 39 -3.83 -1.64 -8.27
CA VAL A 39 -3.14 -2.72 -7.54
C VAL A 39 -4.00 -3.35 -6.45
N GLY A 40 -5.21 -2.86 -6.20
CA GLY A 40 -6.06 -3.32 -5.11
C GLY A 40 -6.40 -4.82 -5.18
N SER A 41 -6.66 -5.32 -6.37
CA SER A 41 -6.96 -6.74 -6.64
C SER A 41 -5.79 -7.68 -6.34
N TYR A 42 -4.55 -7.18 -6.34
CA TYR A 42 -3.37 -7.92 -5.90
C TYR A 42 -3.37 -8.11 -4.38
N PHE A 43 -3.81 -7.10 -3.63
CA PHE A 43 -3.83 -7.13 -2.17
C PHE A 43 -5.12 -7.74 -1.60
N GLU A 44 -6.11 -8.08 -2.42
CA GLU A 44 -7.33 -8.74 -1.96
C GLU A 44 -7.06 -10.17 -1.48
N ASP A 45 -7.64 -10.55 -0.33
CA ASP A 45 -7.62 -11.91 0.16
C ASP A 45 -8.73 -12.74 -0.51
N LYS A 46 -8.30 -13.69 -1.36
CA LYS A 46 -9.21 -14.57 -2.12
C LYS A 46 -9.46 -15.91 -1.40
N THR A 47 -8.92 -16.09 -0.20
CA THR A 47 -9.07 -17.32 0.58
C THR A 47 -10.51 -17.42 1.07
N PRO A 48 -11.24 -18.50 0.75
CA PRO A 48 -12.62 -18.65 1.21
C PRO A 48 -12.67 -18.75 2.73
N PRO A 49 -13.76 -18.27 3.38
CA PRO A 49 -13.87 -18.31 4.84
C PRO A 49 -13.78 -19.73 5.43
N SER A 50 -14.16 -20.77 4.67
CA SER A 50 -14.10 -22.16 5.10
C SER A 50 -12.67 -22.68 5.33
N ASP A 51 -11.68 -22.11 4.64
CA ASP A 51 -10.28 -22.55 4.70
C ASP A 51 -9.47 -21.77 5.76
N LYS A 52 -10.10 -20.78 6.40
CA LYS A 52 -9.47 -20.00 7.45
C LYS A 52 -9.68 -20.71 8.79
N PRO A 53 -8.61 -21.04 9.54
CA PRO A 53 -8.73 -21.72 10.82
C PRO A 53 -9.34 -20.82 11.93
N PHE A 54 -9.46 -19.51 11.67
CA PHE A 54 -10.03 -18.50 12.55
C PHE A 54 -10.78 -17.45 11.72
#